data_AF-A0A959T9T7-F1
#
_entry.id   AF-A0A959T9T7-F1
#
_cell.length_a   1.000
_cell.length_b   1.000
_cell.length_c   1.000
_cell.angle_alpha   90.00
_cell.angle_beta   90.00
_cell.angle_gamma   90.00
#
_symmetry.space_group_name_H-M   'P 1'
#
loop_
_entity.id
_entity.type
_entity.pdbx_description
1 polymer ?
#
loop_
_entity_poly.entity_id
_entity_poly.type
_entity_poly.pdbx_seq_one_letter_code
_entity_poly.pdbx_strand_id
1 'polypeptide(L)'
;DPNVKQLAVDQWESPLNLFAGAMVIFVAYEGFELIANAAPDIVSPKRNIPRAYYIAVVFVMLLYVVIAIVTVGSLAFDRVAQAQDYVLAEAARPVLGQAGFTIITIAALISTFSAINASLYGGSRVNYEIAEDDELPKHFLAQVWNQPVGLLVTAVATLVVVNSFGLESISTAGSISFIGIFGLVNVVAYRRHRETGARRGIALAGAVACFVALGVLVRQQLLGGPAGVYLSAGIITTCFLMEWMYKRSERRHESL
;
A
#
# COMPACT_ATOMS: atom_id res chain seq x y z
N ASP A 1 -2.19 7.77 33.94
CA ASP A 1 -2.46 8.72 32.84
C ASP A 1 -3.98 8.77 32.61
N PRO A 2 -4.63 9.95 32.62
CA PRO A 2 -6.08 10.09 32.42
C PRO A 2 -6.57 9.49 31.08
N ASN A 3 -5.72 9.42 30.07
CA ASN A 3 -6.05 8.96 28.72
C ASN A 3 -6.16 7.44 28.60
N VAL A 4 -5.65 6.67 29.59
CA VAL A 4 -5.71 5.20 29.58
C VAL A 4 -7.14 4.67 29.58
N LYS A 5 -8.10 5.43 30.11
CA LYS A 5 -9.53 5.08 30.06
C LYS A 5 -10.08 5.04 28.63
N GLN A 6 -9.44 5.74 27.68
CA GLN A 6 -9.83 5.73 26.26
C GLN A 6 -9.59 4.36 25.60
N LEU A 7 -8.79 3.48 26.21
CA LEU A 7 -8.56 2.12 25.73
C LEU A 7 -9.70 1.15 26.07
N ALA A 8 -10.64 1.57 26.91
CA ALA A 8 -11.74 0.72 27.35
C ALA A 8 -12.69 0.38 26.19
N VAL A 9 -13.23 -0.83 26.21
CA VAL A 9 -14.01 -1.41 25.09
C VAL A 9 -15.30 -0.63 24.81
N ASP A 10 -15.84 0.07 25.80
CA ASP A 10 -17.00 0.95 25.67
C ASP A 10 -16.72 2.21 24.84
N GLN A 11 -15.45 2.58 24.67
CA GLN A 11 -15.02 3.70 23.83
C GLN A 11 -14.75 3.27 22.37
N TRP A 12 -14.88 1.99 22.05
CA TRP A 12 -14.59 1.49 20.72
C TRP A 12 -15.72 1.82 19.75
N GLU A 13 -15.34 2.18 18.53
CA GLU A 13 -16.27 2.39 17.43
C GLU A 13 -17.04 1.13 17.05
N SER A 14 -18.14 1.31 16.29
CA SER A 14 -18.91 0.17 15.80
C SER A 14 -18.02 -0.77 14.96
N PRO A 15 -18.22 -2.10 15.03
CA PRO A 15 -17.38 -3.05 14.29
C PRO A 15 -17.29 -2.73 12.80
N LEU A 16 -18.39 -2.29 12.19
CA LEU A 16 -18.44 -1.90 10.78
C LEU A 16 -17.50 -0.72 10.49
N ASN A 17 -17.54 0.33 11.31
CA ASN A 17 -16.67 1.50 11.16
C ASN A 17 -15.21 1.14 11.43
N LEU A 18 -14.94 0.28 12.40
CA LEU A 18 -13.59 -0.22 12.70
C LEU A 18 -13.01 -0.98 11.51
N PHE A 19 -13.78 -1.92 10.94
CA PHE A 19 -13.36 -2.68 9.76
C PHE A 19 -13.07 -1.75 8.58
N ALA A 20 -13.95 -0.80 8.34
CA ALA A 20 -13.85 0.03 7.16
C ALA A 20 -12.73 1.09 7.31
N GLY A 21 -12.52 1.65 8.50
CA GLY A 21 -11.33 2.44 8.84
C GLY A 21 -10.03 1.64 8.70
N ALA A 22 -10.02 0.38 9.15
CA ALA A 22 -8.88 -0.53 8.95
C ALA A 22 -8.56 -0.76 7.46
N MET A 23 -9.58 -0.79 6.59
CA MET A 23 -9.37 -0.93 5.15
C MET A 23 -8.85 0.36 4.50
N VAL A 24 -9.19 1.54 5.01
CA VAL A 24 -8.63 2.82 4.52
C VAL A 24 -7.13 2.92 4.80
N ILE A 25 -6.69 2.45 5.96
CA ILE A 25 -5.27 2.42 6.37
C ILE A 25 -4.56 1.12 5.96
N PHE A 26 -5.20 0.26 5.15
CA PHE A 26 -4.60 -1.01 4.73
C PHE A 26 -3.26 -0.80 4.02
N VAL A 27 -3.15 0.27 3.23
CA VAL A 27 -1.89 0.65 2.56
C VAL A 27 -0.73 0.88 3.54
N ALA A 28 -0.99 1.18 4.82
CA ALA A 28 0.08 1.28 5.82
C ALA A 28 0.76 -0.08 6.11
N TYR A 29 0.08 -1.20 5.82
CA TYR A 29 0.64 -2.55 5.92
C TYR A 29 1.26 -3.05 4.61
N GLU A 30 1.31 -2.22 3.57
CA GLU A 30 1.98 -2.52 2.30
C GLU A 30 3.51 -2.48 2.46
N GLY A 31 4.24 -2.97 1.45
CA GLY A 31 5.70 -3.00 1.40
C GLY A 31 6.28 -4.41 1.56
N PHE A 32 5.49 -5.40 2.00
CA PHE A 32 5.96 -6.78 2.08
C PHE A 32 6.11 -7.42 0.70
N GLU A 33 5.29 -7.04 -0.27
CA GLU A 33 5.36 -7.51 -1.66
C GLU A 33 6.69 -7.15 -2.36
N LEU A 34 7.37 -6.09 -1.93
CA LEU A 34 8.73 -5.78 -2.39
C LEU A 34 9.73 -6.94 -2.15
N ILE A 35 9.47 -7.82 -1.17
CA ILE A 35 10.27 -9.03 -0.93
C ILE A 35 10.23 -9.95 -2.17
N ALA A 36 9.08 -10.06 -2.86
CA ALA A 36 9.00 -10.83 -4.10
C ALA A 36 9.80 -10.20 -5.23
N ASN A 37 9.77 -8.87 -5.36
CA ASN A 37 10.50 -8.14 -6.41
C ASN A 37 12.03 -8.27 -6.23
N ALA A 38 12.50 -8.45 -4.99
CA ALA A 38 13.91 -8.70 -4.66
C ALA A 38 14.26 -10.20 -4.60
N ALA A 39 13.33 -11.11 -4.91
CA ALA A 39 13.55 -12.56 -4.81
C ALA A 39 14.81 -13.08 -5.52
N PRO A 40 15.20 -12.57 -6.71
CA PRO A 40 16.43 -13.00 -7.39
C PRO A 40 17.70 -12.74 -6.59
N ASP A 41 17.69 -11.71 -5.73
CA ASP A 41 18.85 -11.23 -4.97
C ASP A 41 18.90 -11.84 -3.55
N ILE A 42 17.89 -12.61 -3.14
CA ILE A 42 17.79 -13.21 -1.81
C ILE A 42 18.56 -14.54 -1.75
N VAL A 43 19.50 -14.65 -0.81
CA VAL A 43 20.18 -15.91 -0.49
C VAL A 43 19.16 -16.96 -0.05
N SER A 44 19.19 -18.17 -0.62
CA SER A 44 18.29 -19.27 -0.27
C SER A 44 16.79 -18.90 -0.30
N PRO A 45 16.25 -18.45 -1.46
CA PRO A 45 14.93 -17.81 -1.55
C PRO A 45 13.80 -18.73 -1.09
N LYS A 46 13.88 -20.04 -1.40
CA LYS A 46 12.87 -21.05 -0.99
C LYS A 46 12.66 -21.13 0.53
N ARG A 47 13.66 -20.77 1.34
CA ARG A 47 13.58 -20.77 2.82
C ARG A 47 13.39 -19.37 3.38
N ASN A 48 14.06 -18.38 2.80
CA ASN A 48 14.14 -17.04 3.37
C ASN A 48 12.93 -16.17 2.98
N ILE A 49 12.37 -16.31 1.78
CA ILE A 49 11.18 -15.53 1.37
C ILE A 49 9.98 -15.81 2.29
N PRO A 50 9.57 -17.08 2.55
CA PRO A 50 8.45 -17.34 3.46
C PRO A 50 8.71 -16.81 4.87
N ARG A 51 9.94 -16.95 5.39
CA ARG A 51 10.31 -16.45 6.72
C ARG A 51 10.23 -14.92 6.78
N ALA A 52 10.73 -14.25 5.75
CA ALA A 52 10.69 -12.79 5.66
C ALA A 52 9.24 -12.29 5.70
N TYR A 53 8.32 -12.90 4.93
CA TYR A 53 6.90 -12.55 4.98
C TYR A 53 6.30 -12.72 6.38
N TYR A 54 6.44 -13.89 7.02
CA TYR A 54 5.84 -14.11 8.33
C TYR A 54 6.43 -13.21 9.42
N ILE A 55 7.75 -13.04 9.44
CA ILE A 55 8.42 -12.20 10.43
C ILE A 55 7.99 -10.74 10.23
N ALA A 56 8.04 -10.22 9.00
CA ALA A 56 7.69 -8.83 8.72
C ALA A 56 6.23 -8.53 9.11
N VAL A 57 5.28 -9.35 8.64
CA VAL A 57 3.85 -9.12 8.90
C VAL A 57 3.54 -9.20 10.40
N VAL A 58 3.98 -10.27 11.09
CA VAL A 58 3.70 -10.42 12.53
C VAL A 58 4.36 -9.30 13.34
N PHE A 59 5.60 -8.93 13.00
CA PHE A 59 6.30 -7.85 13.68
C PHE A 59 5.58 -6.52 13.51
N VAL A 60 5.22 -6.14 12.28
CA VAL A 60 4.52 -4.88 11.99
C VAL A 60 3.14 -4.84 12.65
N MET A 61 2.40 -5.96 12.65
CA MET A 61 1.12 -6.06 13.36
C MET A 61 1.27 -5.74 14.85
N LEU A 62 2.24 -6.38 15.54
CA LEU A 62 2.49 -6.13 16.95
C LEU A 62 2.96 -4.69 17.20
N LEU A 63 3.84 -4.18 16.35
CA LEU A 63 4.35 -2.83 16.45
C LEU A 63 3.22 -1.80 16.33
N TYR A 64 2.30 -1.96 15.39
CA TYR A 64 1.20 -1.02 15.18
C TYR A 64 0.20 -1.05 16.35
N VAL A 65 -0.07 -2.22 16.93
CA VAL A 65 -0.87 -2.31 18.16
C VAL A 65 -0.19 -1.55 19.30
N VAL A 66 1.13 -1.71 19.49
CA VAL A 66 1.88 -0.96 20.52
C VAL A 66 1.82 0.54 20.26
N ILE A 67 2.03 0.98 19.01
CA ILE A 67 1.94 2.39 18.63
C ILE A 67 0.55 2.96 18.92
N ALA A 68 -0.52 2.25 18.57
CA ALA A 68 -1.89 2.67 18.84
C ALA A 68 -2.15 2.82 20.35
N ILE A 69 -1.75 1.83 21.15
CA ILE A 69 -1.88 1.86 22.62
C ILE A 69 -1.11 3.05 23.21
N VAL A 70 0.13 3.27 22.79
CA VAL A 70 0.95 4.39 23.28
C VAL A 70 0.32 5.72 22.89
N THR A 71 -0.12 5.86 21.64
CA THR A 71 -0.68 7.12 21.12
C THR A 71 -1.99 7.49 21.83
N VAL A 72 -2.95 6.58 21.88
CA VAL A 72 -4.25 6.79 22.54
C VAL A 72 -4.11 6.84 24.07
N GLY A 73 -3.12 6.14 24.63
CA GLY A 73 -2.81 6.18 26.04
C GLY A 73 -2.09 7.45 26.50
N SER A 74 -1.42 8.18 25.60
CA SER A 74 -0.66 9.41 25.90
C SER A 74 -1.36 10.71 25.50
N LEU A 75 -2.28 10.68 24.52
CA LEU A 75 -3.00 11.86 24.04
C LEU A 75 -4.52 11.68 24.15
N ALA A 76 -5.22 12.76 24.47
CA ALA A 76 -6.68 12.81 24.35
C ALA A 76 -7.10 12.81 22.86
N PHE A 77 -8.28 12.26 22.54
CA PHE A 77 -8.74 12.13 21.15
C PHE A 77 -8.78 13.44 20.35
N ASP A 78 -9.08 14.57 20.99
CA ASP A 78 -9.05 15.90 20.36
C ASP A 78 -7.62 16.30 19.95
N ARG A 79 -6.62 15.99 20.78
CA ARG A 79 -5.20 16.23 20.47
C ARG A 79 -4.69 15.30 19.38
N VAL A 80 -5.15 14.03 19.38
CA VAL A 80 -4.89 13.09 18.28
C VAL A 80 -5.43 13.64 16.96
N ALA A 81 -6.69 14.11 16.95
CA ALA A 81 -7.33 14.66 15.77
C ALA A 81 -6.68 15.98 15.29
N GLN A 82 -6.18 16.81 16.21
CA GLN A 82 -5.46 18.05 15.86
C GLN A 82 -4.06 17.78 15.29
N ALA A 83 -3.35 16.77 15.80
CA ALA A 83 -1.98 16.48 15.40
C ALA A 83 -1.88 15.76 14.04
N GLN A 84 -2.95 15.08 13.61
CA GLN A 84 -3.06 14.43 12.29
C GLN A 84 -1.80 13.65 11.90
N ASP A 85 -1.09 14.08 10.86
CA ASP A 85 0.03 13.37 10.24
C ASP A 85 1.27 13.25 11.15
N TYR A 86 1.41 14.11 12.16
CA TYR A 86 2.56 14.09 13.09
C TYR A 86 2.19 13.59 14.48
N VAL A 87 1.03 12.92 14.62
CA VAL A 87 0.51 12.44 15.92
C VAL A 87 1.50 11.61 16.73
N LEU A 88 2.33 10.78 16.09
CA LEU A 88 3.34 9.99 16.82
C LEU A 88 4.40 10.87 17.49
N ALA A 89 4.83 11.95 16.83
CA ALA A 89 5.78 12.89 17.40
C ALA A 89 5.12 13.64 18.57
N GLU A 90 3.86 14.06 18.42
CA GLU A 90 3.09 14.70 19.48
C GLU A 90 2.90 13.77 20.68
N ALA A 91 2.65 12.47 20.44
CA ALA A 91 2.48 11.46 21.49
C ALA A 91 3.76 11.21 22.30
N ALA A 92 4.93 11.56 21.77
CA ALA A 92 6.19 11.49 22.50
C ALA A 92 6.39 12.67 23.48
N ARG A 93 5.71 13.81 23.27
CA ARG A 93 5.91 15.03 24.09
C ARG A 93 5.59 14.84 25.58
N PRO A 94 4.48 14.17 25.98
CA PRO A 94 4.13 14.04 27.40
C PRO A 94 5.20 13.31 28.23
N VAL A 95 5.96 12.39 27.61
CA VAL A 95 6.94 11.54 28.30
C VAL A 95 8.38 12.02 28.08
N LEU A 96 8.71 12.43 26.85
CA LEU A 96 10.08 12.72 26.41
C LEU A 96 10.30 14.20 26.06
N GLY A 97 9.28 15.05 26.22
CA GLY A 97 9.34 16.48 25.94
C GLY A 97 9.66 16.80 24.48
N GLN A 98 10.22 18.00 24.26
CA GLN A 98 10.60 18.47 22.92
C GLN A 98 11.69 17.62 22.26
N ALA A 99 12.56 17.00 23.07
CA ALA A 99 13.58 16.08 22.58
C ALA A 99 12.94 14.85 21.92
N GLY A 100 11.99 14.19 22.60
CA GLY A 100 11.25 13.07 22.03
C GLY A 100 10.49 13.43 20.75
N PHE A 101 9.80 14.56 20.75
CA PHE A 101 9.13 15.06 19.55
C PHE A 101 10.09 15.19 18.36
N THR A 102 11.26 15.79 18.60
CA THR A 102 12.25 16.05 17.55
C THR A 102 12.85 14.74 17.04
N ILE A 103 13.19 13.81 17.93
CA ILE A 103 13.75 12.49 17.57
C ILE A 103 12.75 11.71 16.72
N ILE A 104 11.48 11.63 17.15
CA ILE A 104 10.44 10.91 16.40
C ILE A 104 10.17 11.58 15.05
N THR A 105 10.19 12.91 14.98
CA THR A 105 10.03 13.64 13.71
C THR A 105 11.15 13.32 12.73
N ILE A 106 12.41 13.37 13.18
CA ILE A 106 13.58 13.04 12.33
C ILE A 106 13.52 11.56 11.90
N ALA A 107 13.19 10.66 12.82
CA ALA A 107 13.06 9.24 12.52
C ALA A 107 11.95 8.97 11.49
N ALA A 108 10.81 9.64 11.61
CA ALA A 108 9.72 9.57 10.65
C ALA A 108 10.16 10.03 9.26
N LEU A 109 10.84 11.19 9.16
CA LEU A 109 11.35 11.70 7.88
C LEU A 109 12.33 10.73 7.20
N ILE A 110 13.29 10.18 7.96
CA ILE A 110 14.24 9.19 7.45
C ILE A 110 13.51 7.92 6.99
N SER A 111 12.54 7.45 7.77
CA SER A 111 11.74 6.28 7.43
C SER A 111 10.91 6.48 6.16
N THR A 112 10.24 7.63 6.02
CA THR A 112 9.46 7.97 4.83
C THR A 112 10.36 8.08 3.59
N PHE A 113 11.53 8.70 3.72
CA PHE A 113 12.51 8.77 2.62
C PHE A 113 12.98 7.37 2.19
N SER A 114 13.27 6.50 3.15
CA SER A 114 13.63 5.09 2.89
C SER A 114 12.52 4.34 2.17
N ALA A 115 11.26 4.49 2.61
CA ALA A 115 10.10 3.86 1.99
C ALA A 115 9.92 4.31 0.52
N ILE A 116 9.99 5.62 0.25
CA ILE A 116 9.91 6.16 -1.12
C ILE A 116 11.02 5.56 -1.99
N ASN A 117 12.25 5.51 -1.49
CA ASN A 117 13.37 4.94 -2.25
C ASN A 117 13.16 3.44 -2.56
N ALA A 118 12.66 2.67 -1.60
CA ALA A 118 12.35 1.26 -1.79
C ALA A 118 11.22 1.04 -2.82
N SER A 119 10.15 1.83 -2.77
CA SER A 119 9.04 1.75 -3.72
C SER A 119 9.46 2.15 -5.13
N LEU A 120 10.30 3.18 -5.29
CA LEU A 120 10.85 3.59 -6.59
C LEU A 120 11.78 2.51 -7.18
N TYR A 121 12.60 1.88 -6.35
CA TYR A 121 13.44 0.75 -6.76
C TYR A 121 12.59 -0.43 -7.25
N GLY A 122 11.58 -0.83 -6.46
CA GLY A 122 10.68 -1.92 -6.84
C GLY A 122 9.88 -1.62 -8.11
N GLY A 123 9.28 -0.44 -8.21
CA GLY A 123 8.45 -0.05 -9.34
C GLY A 123 9.21 0.12 -10.66
N SER A 124 10.43 0.68 -10.61
CA SER A 124 11.25 0.84 -11.83
C SER A 124 11.70 -0.50 -12.42
N ARG A 125 12.03 -1.49 -11.57
CA ARG A 125 12.39 -2.85 -12.01
C ARG A 125 11.20 -3.56 -12.66
N VAL A 126 10.03 -3.52 -12.02
CA VAL A 126 8.80 -4.13 -12.57
C VAL A 126 8.43 -3.50 -13.91
N ASN A 127 8.49 -2.18 -14.05
CA ASN A 127 8.21 -1.50 -15.32
C ASN A 127 9.18 -1.94 -16.44
N TYR A 128 10.45 -2.16 -16.10
CA TYR A 128 11.45 -2.63 -17.06
C TYR A 128 11.18 -4.09 -17.48
N GLU A 129 10.94 -4.99 -16.51
CA GLU A 129 10.65 -6.41 -16.76
C GLU A 129 9.39 -6.59 -17.62
N ILE A 130 8.31 -5.84 -17.34
CA ILE A 130 7.08 -5.90 -18.16
C ILE A 130 7.31 -5.38 -19.59
N ALA A 131 8.20 -4.39 -19.77
CA ALA A 131 8.56 -3.88 -21.09
C ALA A 131 9.48 -4.85 -21.86
N GLU A 132 10.28 -5.66 -21.17
CA GLU A 132 11.08 -6.74 -21.77
C GLU A 132 10.20 -7.90 -22.24
N ASP A 133 9.10 -8.17 -21.52
CA ASP A 133 8.06 -9.16 -21.89
C ASP A 133 7.08 -8.65 -22.98
N ASP A 134 7.38 -7.54 -23.66
CA ASP A 134 6.55 -6.90 -24.70
C ASP A 134 5.13 -6.46 -24.24
N GLU A 135 4.85 -6.40 -22.93
CA GLU A 135 3.56 -5.99 -22.37
C GLU A 135 3.47 -4.47 -22.08
N LEU A 136 4.58 -3.75 -22.24
CA LEU A 136 4.65 -2.28 -22.23
C LEU A 136 5.45 -1.75 -23.44
N PRO A 137 5.24 -0.48 -23.87
CA PRO A 137 6.00 0.09 -24.98
C PRO A 137 7.51 -0.02 -24.76
N LYS A 138 8.26 -0.45 -25.79
CA LYS A 138 9.73 -0.61 -25.75
C LYS A 138 10.50 0.64 -25.31
N HIS A 139 9.88 1.82 -25.41
CA HIS A 139 10.42 3.07 -24.86
C HIS A 139 10.67 3.02 -23.34
N PHE A 140 9.98 2.14 -22.59
CA PHE A 140 10.23 1.91 -21.17
C PHE A 140 11.56 1.18 -20.88
N LEU A 141 12.16 0.53 -21.89
CA LEU A 141 13.52 -0.01 -21.82
C LEU A 141 14.60 1.09 -21.96
N ALA A 142 14.23 2.28 -22.44
CA ALA A 142 15.18 3.38 -22.57
C ALA A 142 15.68 3.82 -21.18
N GLN A 143 16.93 4.27 -21.15
CA GLN A 143 17.57 4.74 -19.93
C GLN A 143 17.89 6.23 -20.03
N VAL A 144 17.59 6.97 -18.96
CA VAL A 144 17.99 8.36 -18.77
C VAL A 144 18.82 8.41 -17.49
N TRP A 145 20.04 8.97 -17.57
CA TRP A 145 21.01 8.96 -16.45
C TRP A 145 21.25 7.56 -15.84
N ASN A 146 21.35 6.54 -16.69
CA ASN A 146 21.57 5.15 -16.28
C ASN A 146 20.42 4.56 -15.42
N GLN A 147 19.22 5.14 -15.50
CA GLN A 147 18.00 4.66 -14.84
C GLN A 147 16.89 4.46 -15.87
N PRO A 148 16.01 3.45 -15.72
CA PRO A 148 14.89 3.23 -16.63
C PRO A 148 13.96 4.46 -16.72
N VAL A 149 13.52 4.84 -17.93
CA VAL A 149 12.58 5.96 -18.14
C VAL A 149 11.29 5.79 -17.35
N GLY A 150 10.86 4.55 -17.09
CA GLY A 150 9.73 4.25 -16.23
C GLY A 150 9.82 4.89 -14.83
N LEU A 151 11.04 5.06 -14.28
CA LEU A 151 11.24 5.76 -13.02
C LEU A 151 10.80 7.23 -13.07
N LEU A 152 11.17 7.94 -14.16
CA LEU A 152 10.80 9.35 -14.35
C LEU A 152 9.29 9.51 -14.54
N VAL A 153 8.66 8.62 -15.31
CA VAL A 153 7.21 8.61 -15.51
C VAL A 153 6.49 8.42 -14.17
N THR A 154 6.91 7.43 -13.37
CA THR A 154 6.34 7.19 -12.03
C THR A 154 6.57 8.37 -11.08
N ALA A 155 7.74 9.02 -11.13
CA ALA A 155 8.03 10.19 -10.30
C ALA A 155 7.12 11.37 -10.65
N VAL A 156 6.97 11.68 -11.94
CA VAL A 156 6.08 12.75 -12.41
C VAL A 156 4.62 12.46 -12.05
N ALA A 157 4.16 11.22 -12.26
CA ALA A 157 2.80 10.81 -11.90
C ALA A 157 2.55 10.94 -10.38
N THR A 158 3.51 10.51 -9.56
CA THR A 158 3.47 10.66 -8.10
C THR A 158 3.36 12.13 -7.69
N LEU A 159 4.18 13.01 -8.28
CA LEU A 159 4.13 14.45 -7.99
C LEU A 159 2.78 15.08 -8.36
N VAL A 160 2.19 14.68 -9.49
CA VAL A 160 0.86 15.16 -9.88
C VAL A 160 -0.19 14.72 -8.87
N VAL A 161 -0.20 13.44 -8.48
CA VAL A 161 -1.20 12.91 -7.53
C VAL A 161 -1.06 13.56 -6.15
N VAL A 162 0.15 13.65 -5.59
CA VAL A 162 0.39 14.20 -4.24
C VAL A 162 0.06 15.70 -4.15
N ASN A 163 0.22 16.46 -5.25
CA ASN A 163 -0.16 17.88 -5.27
C ASN A 163 -1.63 18.13 -5.63
N SER A 164 -2.38 17.10 -6.05
CA SER A 164 -3.77 17.24 -6.49
C SER A 164 -4.79 16.66 -5.50
N PHE A 165 -4.39 15.68 -4.69
CA PHE A 165 -5.29 14.92 -3.80
C PHE A 165 -4.77 14.90 -2.37
N GLY A 166 -5.69 14.87 -1.39
CA GLY A 166 -5.34 14.73 0.03
C GLY A 166 -4.88 13.31 0.39
N LEU A 167 -4.10 13.20 1.47
CA LEU A 167 -3.51 11.93 1.94
C LEU A 167 -4.55 10.82 2.15
N GLU A 168 -5.72 11.13 2.70
CA GLU A 168 -6.80 10.13 2.88
C GLU A 168 -7.29 9.56 1.55
N SER A 169 -7.46 10.42 0.53
CA SER A 169 -7.89 9.98 -0.80
C SER A 169 -6.83 9.12 -1.49
N ILE A 170 -5.55 9.49 -1.32
CA ILE A 170 -4.41 8.71 -1.83
C ILE A 170 -4.33 7.36 -1.12
N SER A 171 -4.47 7.34 0.21
CA SER A 171 -4.46 6.11 1.04
C SER A 171 -5.60 5.18 0.66
N THR A 172 -6.80 5.74 0.47
CA THR A 172 -7.97 5.00 0.01
C THR A 172 -7.74 4.43 -1.39
N ALA A 173 -7.25 5.23 -2.33
CA ALA A 173 -7.01 4.78 -3.70
C ALA A 173 -5.94 3.67 -3.78
N GLY A 174 -4.88 3.80 -3.00
CA GLY A 174 -3.85 2.78 -2.83
C GLY A 174 -4.43 1.50 -2.27
N SER A 175 -5.18 1.59 -1.16
CA SER A 175 -5.82 0.43 -0.52
C SER A 175 -6.79 -0.30 -1.45
N ILE A 176 -7.65 0.41 -2.20
CA ILE A 176 -8.53 -0.19 -3.21
C ILE A 176 -7.72 -0.95 -4.26
N SER A 177 -6.65 -0.34 -4.76
CA SER A 177 -5.80 -0.93 -5.80
C SER A 177 -5.09 -2.19 -5.30
N PHE A 178 -4.45 -2.14 -4.12
CA PHE A 178 -3.73 -3.28 -3.55
C PHE A 178 -4.65 -4.42 -3.12
N ILE A 179 -5.76 -4.12 -2.44
CA ILE A 179 -6.75 -5.15 -2.08
C ILE A 179 -7.31 -5.82 -3.34
N GLY A 180 -7.57 -5.04 -4.39
CA GLY A 180 -7.98 -5.55 -5.70
C GLY A 180 -6.93 -6.49 -6.32
N ILE A 181 -5.66 -6.06 -6.36
CA ILE A 181 -4.54 -6.85 -6.87
C ILE A 181 -4.40 -8.15 -6.07
N PHE A 182 -4.37 -8.10 -4.73
CA PHE A 182 -4.28 -9.29 -3.89
C PHE A 182 -5.48 -10.21 -4.05
N GLY A 183 -6.69 -9.67 -4.23
CA GLY A 183 -7.87 -10.45 -4.59
C GLY A 183 -7.68 -11.23 -5.89
N LEU A 184 -7.19 -10.56 -6.94
CA LEU A 184 -6.90 -11.19 -8.23
C LEU A 184 -5.79 -12.23 -8.14
N VAL A 185 -4.68 -11.94 -7.45
CA VAL A 185 -3.58 -12.89 -7.22
C VAL A 185 -4.10 -14.15 -6.51
N ASN A 186 -4.96 -14.00 -5.50
CA ASN A 186 -5.58 -15.14 -4.83
C ASN A 186 -6.52 -15.93 -5.74
N VAL A 187 -7.28 -15.26 -6.62
CA VAL A 187 -8.11 -15.94 -7.64
C VAL A 187 -7.25 -16.74 -8.62
N VAL A 188 -6.15 -16.16 -9.10
CA VAL A 188 -5.20 -16.85 -9.99
C VAL A 188 -4.59 -18.04 -9.26
N ALA A 189 -4.14 -17.88 -8.02
CA ALA A 189 -3.61 -18.96 -7.20
C ALA A 189 -4.64 -20.07 -6.95
N TYR A 190 -5.92 -19.73 -6.79
CA TYR A 190 -7.01 -20.70 -6.67
C TYR A 190 -7.23 -21.48 -7.98
N ARG A 191 -7.32 -20.78 -9.12
CA ARG A 191 -7.55 -21.39 -10.44
C ARG A 191 -6.38 -22.25 -10.89
N ARG A 192 -5.15 -21.80 -10.65
CA ARG A 192 -3.89 -22.43 -11.05
C ARG A 192 -3.19 -23.17 -9.90
N HIS A 193 -3.92 -23.56 -8.84
CA HIS A 193 -3.34 -24.16 -7.63
C HIS A 193 -2.47 -25.41 -7.89
N ARG A 194 -2.75 -26.15 -8.98
CA ARG A 194 -1.94 -27.31 -9.40
C ARG A 194 -0.57 -26.93 -9.97
N GLU A 195 -0.47 -25.77 -10.61
CA GLU A 195 0.77 -25.26 -11.22
C GLU A 195 1.59 -24.50 -10.17
N THR A 196 0.94 -23.71 -9.31
CA THR A 196 1.61 -22.89 -8.29
C THR A 196 1.95 -23.64 -7.01
N GLY A 197 1.40 -24.85 -6.81
CA GLY A 197 1.49 -25.59 -5.55
C GLY A 197 0.70 -24.96 -4.40
N ALA A 198 -0.15 -23.97 -4.69
CA ALA A 198 -0.94 -23.28 -3.68
C ALA A 198 -2.01 -24.19 -3.04
N ARG A 199 -2.29 -23.98 -1.75
CA ARG A 199 -3.42 -24.65 -1.09
C ARG A 199 -4.72 -23.96 -1.50
N ARG A 200 -5.55 -24.67 -2.28
CA ARG A 200 -6.80 -24.15 -2.85
C ARG A 200 -7.72 -23.47 -1.82
N GLY A 201 -7.84 -24.04 -0.61
CA GLY A 201 -8.67 -23.47 0.45
C GLY A 201 -8.16 -22.11 0.96
N ILE A 202 -6.84 -21.96 1.11
CA ILE A 202 -6.21 -20.71 1.55
C ILE A 202 -6.38 -19.63 0.47
N ALA A 203 -6.13 -19.98 -0.79
CA ALA A 203 -6.29 -19.05 -1.90
C ALA A 203 -7.75 -18.58 -2.07
N LEU A 204 -8.73 -19.48 -1.92
CA LEU A 204 -10.14 -19.11 -1.96
C LEU A 204 -10.53 -18.19 -0.80
N ALA A 205 -10.11 -18.52 0.42
CA ALA A 205 -10.38 -17.70 1.60
C ALA A 205 -9.77 -16.30 1.46
N GLY A 206 -8.53 -16.22 0.97
CA GLY A 206 -7.86 -14.94 0.69
C GLY A 206 -8.59 -14.11 -0.35
N ALA A 207 -9.01 -14.72 -1.47
CA ALA A 207 -9.79 -14.04 -2.50
C ALA A 207 -11.11 -13.47 -1.94
N VAL A 208 -11.88 -14.30 -1.23
CA VAL A 208 -13.15 -13.89 -0.63
C VAL A 208 -12.94 -12.75 0.37
N ALA A 209 -11.93 -12.86 1.24
CA ALA A 209 -11.60 -11.82 2.21
C ALA A 209 -11.25 -10.50 1.52
N CYS A 210 -10.42 -10.52 0.48
CA CYS A 210 -10.06 -9.32 -0.28
C CYS A 210 -11.27 -8.67 -0.96
N PHE A 211 -12.14 -9.43 -1.62
CA PHE A 211 -13.32 -8.85 -2.29
C PHE A 211 -14.38 -8.36 -1.31
N VAL A 212 -14.55 -9.02 -0.17
CA VAL A 212 -15.43 -8.51 0.90
C VAL A 212 -14.87 -7.21 1.47
N ALA A 213 -13.57 -7.17 1.80
CA ALA A 213 -12.87 -5.97 2.25
C ALA A 213 -13.00 -4.81 1.26
N LEU A 214 -12.76 -5.08 -0.02
CA LEU A 214 -12.89 -4.10 -1.11
C LEU A 214 -14.32 -3.56 -1.21
N GLY A 215 -15.33 -4.45 -1.17
CA GLY A 215 -16.74 -4.07 -1.21
C GLY A 215 -17.14 -3.19 -0.02
N VAL A 216 -16.68 -3.52 1.18
CA VAL A 216 -16.93 -2.73 2.40
C VAL A 216 -16.27 -1.35 2.29
N LEU A 217 -14.99 -1.29 1.90
CA LEU A 217 -14.24 -0.05 1.74
C LEU A 217 -14.89 0.89 0.71
N VAL A 218 -15.20 0.38 -0.47
CA VAL A 218 -15.83 1.16 -1.54
C VAL A 218 -17.20 1.64 -1.12
N ARG A 219 -18.03 0.78 -0.51
CA ARG A 219 -19.35 1.17 -0.03
C ARG A 219 -19.27 2.29 1.00
N GLN A 220 -18.36 2.19 1.97
CA GLN A 220 -18.24 3.20 3.02
C GLN A 220 -17.76 4.53 2.43
N GLN A 221 -16.76 4.52 1.55
CA GLN A 221 -16.25 5.78 0.99
C GLN A 221 -17.18 6.44 -0.01
N LEU A 222 -18.02 5.69 -0.70
CA LEU A 222 -19.10 6.30 -1.50
C LEU A 222 -20.13 7.05 -0.64
N LEU A 223 -20.25 6.73 0.65
CA LEU A 223 -21.17 7.39 1.58
C LEU A 223 -20.52 8.55 2.35
N GLY A 224 -19.22 8.45 2.66
CA GLY A 224 -18.49 9.44 3.48
C GLY A 224 -17.64 10.45 2.70
N GLY A 225 -17.08 10.05 1.56
CA GLY A 225 -16.11 10.86 0.80
C GLY A 225 -15.57 10.12 -0.44
N PRO A 226 -16.22 10.26 -1.61
CA PRO A 226 -15.95 9.37 -2.75
C PRO A 226 -14.66 9.69 -3.52
N ALA A 227 -13.91 10.73 -3.13
CA ALA A 227 -12.74 11.22 -3.85
C ALA A 227 -11.67 10.14 -4.04
N GLY A 228 -11.35 9.34 -3.01
CA GLY A 228 -10.40 8.23 -3.13
C GLY A 228 -10.88 7.11 -4.05
N VAL A 229 -12.19 6.84 -4.07
CA VAL A 229 -12.80 5.85 -4.99
C VAL A 229 -12.70 6.33 -6.43
N TYR A 230 -13.02 7.60 -6.69
CA TYR A 230 -12.90 8.19 -8.03
C TYR A 230 -11.45 8.26 -8.51
N LEU A 231 -10.52 8.59 -7.61
CA LEU A 231 -9.09 8.56 -7.92
C LEU A 231 -8.65 7.15 -8.35
N SER A 232 -9.00 6.11 -7.57
CA SER A 232 -8.68 4.72 -7.93
C SER A 232 -9.32 4.32 -9.26
N ALA A 233 -10.61 4.61 -9.45
CA ALA A 233 -11.30 4.32 -10.69
C ALA A 233 -10.66 5.03 -11.90
N GLY A 234 -10.24 6.29 -11.72
CA GLY A 234 -9.52 7.06 -12.74
C GLY A 234 -8.18 6.46 -13.09
N ILE A 235 -7.38 6.08 -12.09
CA ILE A 235 -6.07 5.41 -12.29
C ILE A 235 -6.28 4.09 -13.05
N ILE A 236 -7.18 3.22 -12.56
CA ILE A 236 -7.45 1.91 -13.17
C ILE A 236 -7.94 2.07 -14.61
N THR A 237 -8.89 2.97 -14.85
CA THR A 237 -9.44 3.23 -16.19
C THR A 237 -8.34 3.73 -17.13
N THR A 238 -7.48 4.63 -16.66
CA THR A 238 -6.36 5.14 -17.44
C THR A 238 -5.38 4.03 -17.80
N CYS A 239 -5.05 3.13 -16.87
CA CYS A 239 -4.20 1.97 -17.14
C CYS A 239 -4.79 1.07 -18.25
N PHE A 240 -6.06 0.68 -18.13
CA PHE A 240 -6.72 -0.14 -19.16
C PHE A 240 -6.85 0.56 -20.52
N LEU A 241 -7.08 1.88 -20.53
CA LEU A 241 -7.12 2.66 -21.77
C LEU A 241 -5.74 2.70 -22.43
N MET A 242 -4.68 2.93 -21.67
CA MET A 242 -3.30 2.91 -22.18
C MET A 242 -2.95 1.54 -22.76
N GLU A 243 -3.24 0.45 -22.04
CA GLU A 243 -3.01 -0.92 -22.52
C GLU A 243 -3.79 -1.21 -23.81
N TRP A 244 -5.08 -0.86 -23.84
CA TRP A 244 -5.92 -1.05 -25.03
C TRP A 244 -5.42 -0.27 -26.24
N MET A 245 -5.01 0.99 -26.04
CA MET A 245 -4.42 1.82 -27.10
C MET A 245 -3.11 1.22 -27.61
N TYR A 246 -2.25 0.74 -26.70
CA TYR A 246 -0.99 0.10 -27.05
C TYR A 246 -1.21 -1.16 -27.89
N LYS A 247 -1.99 -2.13 -27.39
CA LYS A 247 -2.30 -3.39 -28.09
C LYS A 247 -3.00 -3.16 -29.44
N ARG A 248 -3.82 -2.11 -29.56
CA ARG A 248 -4.44 -1.73 -30.84
C ARG A 248 -3.43 -1.17 -31.85
N SER A 249 -2.43 -0.41 -31.39
CA SER A 249 -1.38 0.12 -32.26
C SER A 249 -0.45 -0.96 -32.79
N GLU A 250 -0.12 -1.95 -31.95
CA GLU A 250 0.81 -3.04 -32.30
C GLU A 250 0.19 -4.02 -33.30
N ARG A 251 -1.06 -4.45 -33.07
CA ARG A 251 -1.80 -5.28 -34.05
C ARG A 251 -1.94 -4.63 -35.43
N ARG A 252 -1.96 -3.30 -35.48
CA ARG A 252 -2.05 -2.54 -36.74
C ARG A 252 -0.69 -2.53 -37.47
N HIS A 253 0.42 -2.57 -36.73
CA HIS A 253 1.77 -2.72 -37.28
C HIS A 253 2.08 -4.15 -37.74
N GLU A 254 1.56 -5.19 -37.07
CA GLU A 254 1.72 -6.58 -37.52
C GLU A 254 0.87 -6.92 -38.77
N SER A 255 -0.18 -6.13 -39.05
CA SER A 255 -1.07 -6.32 -40.20
C SER A 255 -0.62 -5.61 -41.50
N LEU A 256 0.53 -4.93 -41.48
CA LEU A 256 1.13 -4.20 -42.61
C LEU A 256 2.45 -4.87 -43.03
#